data_AF-A0A090R584-F1
#
_entry.id   AF-A0A090R584-F1
#
_cell.length_a   1.000
_cell.length_b   1.000
_cell.length_c   1.000
_cell.angle_alpha   90.00
_cell.angle_beta   90.00
_cell.angle_gamma   90.00
#
_symmetry.space_group_name_H-M   'P 1'
#
loop_
_entity.id
_entity.type
_entity.pdbx_description
1 polymer ?
#
loop_
_entity_poly.entity_id
_entity_poly.type
_entity_poly.pdbx_seq_one_letter_code
_entity_poly.pdbx_strand_id
1 'polypeptide(L)' 'MGAFDHDGTLMGFATYGRFREQPAFQFTVENSIYLDAKYRGKGVGKELMKTIITLAEHQAITP' A
#
# COMPACT_ATOMS: atom_id res chain seq x y z
N MET A 1 3.28 0.86 5.28
CA MET A 1 4.11 1.99 4.79
C MET A 1 3.37 3.30 5.02
N GLY A 2 4.03 4.32 5.57
CA GLY A 2 3.44 5.64 5.85
C GLY A 2 4.10 6.73 5.01
N ALA A 3 3.31 7.71 4.57
CA ALA A 3 3.79 8.92 3.90
C ALA A 3 3.65 10.10 4.85
N PHE A 4 4.73 10.87 5.04
CA PHE A 4 4.79 12.01 5.95
C PHE A 4 5.15 13.27 5.16
N ASP A 5 4.60 14.42 5.54
CA ASP A 5 5.03 15.71 5.00
C ASP A 5 6.33 16.21 5.65
N HIS A 6 6.78 17.40 5.26
CA HIS A 6 8.04 17.97 5.76
C HIS A 6 8.03 18.28 7.25
N ASP A 7 6.85 18.46 7.84
CA ASP A 7 6.66 18.70 9.28
C ASP A 7 6.52 17.39 10.06
N GLY A 8 6.61 16.24 9.38
CA GLY A 8 6.43 14.92 9.98
C GLY A 8 4.96 14.55 10.22
N THR A 9 4.01 15.27 9.63
CA THR A 9 2.59 14.92 9.74
C THR A 9 2.28 13.73 8.84
N LEU A 10 1.64 12.70 9.40
CA LEU A 10 1.20 11.54 8.62
C LEU A 10 0.10 11.96 7.63
N MET A 11 0.42 11.89 6.34
CA MET A 11 -0.50 12.19 5.24
C MET A 11 -1.42 11.00 4.93
N GLY A 12 -0.92 9.80 5.17
CA GLY A 12 -1.63 8.56 4.93
C GLY A 12 -0.72 7.35 5.00
N PHE A 13 -1.32 6.18 4.88
CA PHE A 13 -0.60 4.91 4.90
C PHE A 13 -1.20 3.91 3.93
N ALA A 14 -0.38 2.94 3.55
CA ALA A 14 -0.75 1.80 2.76
C ALA A 14 -0.24 0.51 3.38
N THR A 15 -1.02 -0.54 3.22
CA THR A 15 -0.69 -1.90 3.66
C THR A 15 -1.20 -2.90 2.65
N TYR A 16 -0.66 -4.11 2.70
CA TYR A 16 -1.19 -5.26 1.98
C TYR A 16 -1.03 -6.51 2.83
N GLY A 17 -1.82 -7.52 2.52
CA GLY A 17 -1.83 -8.79 3.22
C GLY A 17 -2.48 -9.88 2.39
N ARG A 18 -2.41 -11.11 2.89
CA ARG A 18 -2.99 -12.27 2.22
C ARG A 18 -4.50 -12.07 2.01
N PHE A 19 -4.96 -12.24 0.77
CA PHE A 19 -6.38 -12.06 0.46
C PHE A 19 -7.24 -13.15 1.11
N ARG A 20 -6.86 -14.43 0.90
CA ARG A 20 -7.58 -15.59 1.46
C ARG A 20 -6.65 -16.74 1.82
N GLU A 21 -7.13 -17.62 2.70
CA GLU A 21 -6.33 -18.74 3.19
C GLU A 21 -6.23 -19.94 2.22
N GLN A 22 -7.07 -20.03 1.19
CA GLN A 22 -6.99 -21.16 0.27
C GLN A 22 -5.67 -21.11 -0.55
N PRO A 23 -4.97 -22.25 -0.78
CA PRO A 23 -3.70 -22.28 -1.52
C PRO A 23 -3.76 -21.67 -2.93
N ALA A 24 -4.92 -21.70 -3.57
CA ALA A 24 -5.14 -21.06 -4.87
C ALA A 24 -4.89 -19.54 -4.87
N PHE A 25 -4.92 -18.88 -3.69
CA PHE A 25 -4.66 -17.45 -3.52
C PHE A 25 -3.29 -17.15 -2.91
N GLN A 26 -2.36 -18.12 -2.90
CA GLN A 26 -1.02 -17.90 -2.33
C GLN A 26 -0.26 -16.75 -3.00
N PHE A 27 -0.61 -16.44 -4.25
CA PHE A 27 -0.04 -15.33 -5.02
C PHE A 27 -0.98 -14.11 -5.11
N THR A 28 -1.97 -14.01 -4.23
CA THR A 28 -2.96 -12.94 -4.25
C THR A 28 -2.98 -12.24 -2.90
N VAL A 29 -2.77 -10.92 -2.95
CA VAL A 29 -2.84 -10.04 -1.79
C VAL A 29 -3.95 -9.02 -1.95
N GLU A 30 -4.58 -8.69 -0.84
CA GLU A 30 -5.43 -7.51 -0.74
C GLU A 30 -4.57 -6.34 -0.26
N ASN A 31 -4.85 -5.15 -0.79
CA ASN A 31 -4.20 -3.92 -0.36
C ASN A 31 -5.24 -2.92 0.15
N SER A 32 -4.80 -2.04 1.05
CA SER A 32 -5.63 -0.97 1.58
C SER A 32 -4.80 0.30 1.71
N ILE A 33 -5.39 1.44 1.31
CA ILE A 33 -4.76 2.76 1.37
C ILE A 33 -5.72 3.73 2.02
N TYR A 34 -5.24 4.43 3.03
CA TYR A 34 -5.99 5.47 3.74
C TYR A 34 -5.22 6.78 3.67
N LEU A 35 -5.91 7.85 3.25
CA LEU A 35 -5.37 9.20 3.17
C LEU A 35 -6.22 10.13 4.03
N ASP A 36 -5.55 11.01 4.76
CA ASP A 36 -6.21 12.19 5.32
C ASP A 36 -6.82 13.01 4.17
N ALA A 37 -8.05 13.48 4.40
CA ALA A 37 -8.83 14.22 3.43
C ALA A 37 -8.06 15.40 2.81
N LYS A 38 -7.19 16.07 3.58
CA LYS A 38 -6.42 17.23 3.14
C LYS A 38 -5.29 16.91 2.14
N TYR A 39 -4.93 15.63 1.99
CA TYR A 39 -3.92 15.19 1.02
C TYR A 39 -4.49 14.36 -0.15
N ARG A 40 -5.82 14.22 -0.24
CA ARG A 40 -6.47 13.61 -1.40
C ARG A 40 -6.26 14.47 -2.64
N GLY A 41 -6.18 13.84 -3.82
CA GLY A 41 -5.94 14.53 -5.09
C GLY A 41 -4.51 15.05 -5.30
N LYS A 42 -3.60 14.88 -4.32
CA LYS A 42 -2.20 15.36 -4.40
C LYS A 42 -1.19 14.28 -4.81
N GLY A 43 -1.65 13.13 -5.32
CA GLY A 43 -0.78 12.03 -5.74
C GLY A 43 -0.22 11.13 -4.63
N VAL A 44 -0.41 11.47 -3.35
CA VAL A 44 0.12 10.69 -2.20
C VAL A 44 -0.29 9.21 -2.24
N GLY A 45 -1.57 8.94 -2.53
CA GLY A 45 -2.07 7.56 -2.62
C GLY A 45 -1.44 6.76 -3.77
N LYS A 46 -1.12 7.43 -4.89
CA LYS A 46 -0.45 6.79 -6.03
C LYS A 46 0.97 6.37 -5.68
N GLU A 47 1.71 7.24 -4.99
CA GLU A 47 3.07 6.91 -4.55
C GLU A 47 3.05 5.78 -3.50
N LEU A 48 2.15 5.86 -2.51
CA LEU A 48 1.95 4.77 -1.56
C LEU A 48 1.63 3.43 -2.24
N MET A 49 0.72 3.43 -3.24
CA MET A 49 0.36 2.25 -4.01
C MET A 49 1.58 1.65 -4.73
N LYS A 50 2.36 2.47 -5.44
CA LYS A 50 3.59 2.01 -6.10
C LYS A 50 4.55 1.36 -5.12
N THR A 51 4.76 1.99 -3.95
CA THR A 51 5.66 1.46 -2.92
C THR A 51 5.22 0.08 -2.45
N ILE A 52 3.93 -0.13 -2.17
CA ILE A 52 3.45 -1.44 -1.70
C ILE A 52 3.46 -2.51 -2.80
N ILE A 53 3.23 -2.14 -4.06
CA ILE A 53 3.37 -3.05 -5.21
C ILE A 53 4.81 -3.53 -5.32
N THR A 54 5.77 -2.60 -5.32
CA THR A 54 7.20 -2.95 -5.37
C THR A 54 7.59 -3.85 -4.20
N LEU A 55 7.11 -3.58 -2.98
CA LEU A 55 7.36 -4.46 -1.83
C LEU A 55 6.77 -5.86 -2.01
N ALA A 56 5.56 -5.98 -2.55
CA ALA A 56 4.92 -7.28 -2.80
C ALA A 56 5.65 -8.08 -3.90
N GLU A 57 6.12 -7.41 -4.95
CA GLU A 57 6.96 -8.01 -6.01
C GLU A 57 8.29 -8.53 -5.44
N HIS A 58 8.96 -7.76 -4.60
CA HIS A 58 10.20 -8.19 -3.93
C HIS A 58 9.99 -9.38 -2.97
N GLN A 59 8.78 -9.56 -2.46
CA GLN A 59 8.42 -10.72 -1.63
C GLN A 59 7.99 -11.95 -2.45
N ALA A 60 8.10 -11.87 -3.79
CA ALA A 60 7.71 -12.92 -4.72
C ALA A 60 6.26 -13.38 -4.54
N ILE A 61 5.38 -12.48 -4.09
CA ILE A 61 3.96 -12.79 -3.89
C ILE A 61 3.22 -12.78 -5.23
N THR A 62 3.79 -12.19 -6.27
CA THR A 62 3.27 -12.26 -7.64
C THR A 62 4.31 -12.98 -8.51
N PRO A 63 3.93 -14.01 -9.29
CA PRO A 63 4.85 -14.76 -10.16
C PRO A 63 5.29 -13.96 -11.40
#